data_AF-A0A3M1YBY8-F1
#
_entry.id   AF-A0A3M1YBY8-F1
#
_cell.length_a   1.000
_cell.length_b   1.000
_cell.length_c   1.000
_cell.angle_alpha   90.00
_cell.angle_beta   90.00
_cell.angle_gamma   90.00
#
_symmetry.space_group_name_H-M   'P 1'
#
loop_
_entity.id
_entity.type
_entity.pdbx_description
1 polymer ?
#
loop_
_entity_poly.entity_id
_entity_poly.type
_entity_poly.pdbx_seq_one_letter_code
_entity_poly.pdbx_strand_id
1 'polypeptide(L)'
;MEDIGVIVGFILTLMVFSYLLGDNVLYRLAVYVFVGMTAGYIAIVTVESVLIPWFDSTIGSGNTIEIGFGLLPVLLGLMLLFKTSSRLGRLGNLGIAFIIGVGTAVAVIGAIIGTLIPLVTETADASGKSTLDAILIFVG
;
A
#
# COMPACT_ATOMS: atom_id res chain seq x y z
N MET A 1 -2.60 -0.93 29.47
CA MET A 1 -1.98 -0.39 28.23
C MET A 1 -3.04 -0.14 27.15
N GLU A 2 -4.21 -0.79 27.19
CA GLU A 2 -5.33 -0.48 26.29
C GLU A 2 -5.83 0.98 26.36
N ASP A 3 -5.88 1.59 27.54
CA ASP A 3 -6.45 2.95 27.70
C ASP A 3 -5.69 4.02 26.94
N ILE A 4 -4.37 3.87 26.79
CA ILE A 4 -3.52 4.84 26.10
C ILE A 4 -3.87 4.88 24.61
N GLY A 5 -4.09 3.71 23.99
CA GLY A 5 -4.48 3.63 22.58
C GLY A 5 -5.85 4.26 22.32
N VAL A 6 -6.80 4.04 23.23
CA VAL A 6 -8.14 4.63 23.16
C VAL A 6 -8.08 6.15 23.27
N ILE A 7 -7.32 6.68 24.23
CA ILE A 7 -7.17 8.12 24.43
C ILE A 7 -6.47 8.77 23.23
N VAL A 8 -5.38 8.15 22.73
CA VAL A 8 -4.64 8.65 21.57
C VAL A 8 -5.51 8.62 20.31
N GLY A 9 -6.26 7.54 20.09
CA GLY A 9 -7.19 7.42 18.97
C GLY A 9 -8.32 8.44 19.03
N PHE A 10 -8.86 8.71 20.22
CA PHE A 10 -9.87 9.75 20.44
C PHE A 10 -9.32 11.15 20.11
N ILE A 11 -8.11 11.48 20.58
CA ILE A 11 -7.45 12.77 20.28
C ILE A 11 -7.20 12.91 18.78
N LEU A 12 -6.63 11.89 18.12
CA LEU A 12 -6.39 11.90 16.67
C LEU A 12 -7.70 12.09 15.89
N THR A 13 -8.78 11.43 16.32
CA THR A 13 -10.10 11.60 15.70
C THR A 13 -10.58 13.04 15.80
N LEU A 14 -10.51 13.66 16.99
CA LEU A 14 -10.86 15.08 17.15
C LEU A 14 -9.98 16.00 16.31
N MET A 15 -8.67 15.71 16.20
CA MET A 15 -7.75 16.50 15.38
C MET A 15 -8.08 16.42 13.88
N VAL A 16 -8.50 15.24 13.39
CA VAL A 16 -8.96 15.08 12.00
C VAL A 16 -10.30 15.83 11.79
N PHE A 17 -11.26 15.69 12.71
CA PHE A 17 -12.54 16.40 12.64
C PHE A 17 -12.40 17.93 12.74
N SER A 18 -11.32 18.45 13.34
CA SER A 18 -11.01 19.88 13.37
C SER A 18 -10.92 20.51 11.98
N TYR A 19 -10.73 19.72 10.92
CA TYR A 19 -10.84 20.18 9.53
C TYR A 19 -12.18 20.88 9.25
N LEU A 20 -13.28 20.39 9.84
CA LEU A 20 -14.63 20.96 9.62
C LEU A 20 -14.83 22.32 10.28
N LEU A 21 -14.04 22.65 11.32
CA LEU A 21 -14.14 23.91 12.06
C LEU A 21 -13.18 25.00 11.51
N GLY A 22 -12.41 24.70 10.47
CA GLY A 22 -11.45 25.61 9.84
C GLY A 22 -10.05 25.01 9.75
N ASP A 23 -9.26 25.51 8.79
CA ASP A 23 -7.90 25.04 8.47
C ASP A 23 -6.93 25.37 9.62
N ASN A 24 -6.85 24.48 10.61
CA ASN A 24 -6.08 24.66 11.84
C ASN A 24 -4.81 23.78 11.86
N VAL A 25 -3.78 24.23 12.58
CA VAL A 25 -2.50 23.53 12.75
C VAL A 25 -2.70 22.08 13.26
N LEU A 26 -3.72 21.86 14.08
CA LEU A 26 -4.05 20.54 14.65
C LEU A 26 -4.41 19.51 13.57
N TYR A 27 -5.21 19.91 12.57
CA TYR A 27 -5.54 19.03 11.44
C TYR A 27 -4.28 18.66 10.67
N ARG A 28 -3.44 19.65 10.36
CA ARG A 28 -2.22 19.45 9.60
C ARG A 28 -1.24 18.52 10.32
N LEU A 29 -1.15 18.62 11.65
CA LEU A 29 -0.36 17.70 12.46
C LEU A 29 -0.89 16.26 12.39
N ALA A 30 -2.20 16.06 12.52
CA ALA A 30 -2.80 14.74 12.40
C ALA A 30 -2.50 14.10 11.03
N VAL A 31 -2.66 14.87 9.94
CA VAL A 31 -2.34 14.39 8.59
C VAL A 31 -0.86 14.01 8.46
N TYR A 32 0.06 14.82 8.96
CA TYR A 32 1.49 14.48 8.91
C TYR A 32 1.84 13.23 9.72
N VAL A 33 1.23 13.04 10.89
CA VAL A 33 1.43 11.82 11.69
C VAL A 33 0.89 10.59 10.95
N PHE A 34 -0.33 10.65 10.42
CA PHE A 34 -0.91 9.53 9.67
C PHE A 34 -0.09 9.19 8.42
N VAL A 35 0.21 10.19 7.58
CA VAL A 35 0.99 9.97 6.35
C VAL A 35 2.40 9.50 6.67
N GLY A 36 3.05 10.08 7.69
CA GLY A 36 4.38 9.66 8.14
C GLY A 36 4.41 8.22 8.64
N MET A 37 3.41 7.82 9.43
CA MET A 37 3.27 6.44 9.91
C MET A 37 3.04 5.47 8.76
N THR A 38 2.13 5.79 7.83
CA THR A 38 1.88 4.95 6.64
C THR A 38 3.15 4.82 5.78
N ALA A 39 3.86 5.93 5.56
CA ALA A 39 5.11 5.91 4.80
C ALA A 39 6.19 5.06 5.50
N GLY A 40 6.32 5.17 6.82
CA GLY A 40 7.25 4.37 7.61
C GLY A 40 6.93 2.87 7.55
N TYR A 41 5.65 2.51 7.70
CA TYR A 41 5.20 1.12 7.57
C TYR A 41 5.50 0.56 6.18
N ILE A 42 5.15 1.29 5.11
CA ILE A 42 5.43 0.86 3.73
C ILE A 42 6.93 0.69 3.52
N ALA A 43 7.76 1.59 4.06
CA ALA A 43 9.22 1.50 3.94
C ALA A 43 9.75 0.22 4.58
N ILE A 44 9.35 -0.10 5.81
CA ILE A 44 9.78 -1.30 6.53
C ILE A 44 9.32 -2.56 5.78
N VAL A 45 8.03 -2.63 5.41
CA VAL A 45 7.48 -3.78 4.67
C VAL A 45 8.19 -3.97 3.34
N THR A 46 8.48 -2.90 2.61
CA THR A 46 9.21 -2.98 1.35
C THR A 46 10.62 -3.51 1.56
N VAL A 47 11.32 -3.05 2.61
CA VAL A 47 12.66 -3.53 2.93
C VAL A 47 12.63 -5.02 3.28
N GLU A 48 11.77 -5.43 4.20
CA GLU A 48 11.75 -6.81 4.70
C GLU A 48 11.13 -7.81 3.73
N SER A 49 10.07 -7.42 3.02
CA SER A 49 9.32 -8.35 2.16
C SER A 49 9.81 -8.38 0.72
N VAL A 50 10.52 -7.33 0.28
CA VAL A 50 10.95 -7.22 -1.12
C VAL A 50 12.47 -7.09 -1.21
N LEU A 51 13.06 -6.12 -0.50
CA LEU A 51 14.47 -5.79 -0.69
C LEU A 51 15.43 -6.85 -0.15
N ILE A 52 15.20 -7.34 1.08
CA ILE A 52 16.02 -8.39 1.68
C ILE A 52 15.90 -9.72 0.90
N PRO A 53 14.68 -10.25 0.61
CA PRO A 53 14.55 -11.49 -0.16
C PRO A 53 15.15 -11.40 -1.56
N TRP A 54 15.05 -10.23 -2.19
CA TRP A 54 15.68 -9.97 -3.47
C TRP A 54 17.22 -9.97 -3.38
N PHE A 55 17.79 -9.37 -2.34
CA PHE A 55 19.23 -9.34 -2.12
C PHE A 55 19.79 -10.73 -1.82
N ASP A 56 19.11 -11.49 -0.95
CA ASP A 56 19.49 -12.85 -0.60
C ASP A 56 19.41 -13.80 -1.80
N SER A 57 18.34 -13.71 -2.61
CA SER A 57 18.21 -14.52 -3.82
C SER A 57 19.20 -14.14 -4.93
N THR A 58 19.61 -12.87 -5.03
CA THR A 58 20.53 -12.41 -6.08
C THR A 58 21.99 -12.69 -5.75
N ILE A 59 22.40 -12.50 -4.49
CA ILE A 59 23.81 -12.58 -4.08
C ILE A 59 24.13 -13.92 -3.40
N GLY A 60 23.16 -14.53 -2.73
CA GLY A 60 23.34 -15.79 -2.00
C GLY A 60 23.30 -17.06 -2.86
N SER A 61 22.78 -17.00 -4.08
CA SER A 61 22.54 -18.21 -4.88
C SER A 61 23.73 -18.74 -5.68
N GLY A 62 24.77 -17.91 -5.91
CA GLY A 62 25.99 -18.32 -6.61
C GLY A 62 25.79 -18.75 -8.08
N ASN A 63 24.60 -18.59 -8.64
CA ASN A 63 24.24 -19.00 -10.00
C ASN A 63 24.30 -17.81 -10.96
N THR A 64 25.15 -17.87 -11.99
CA THR A 64 25.43 -16.74 -12.92
C THR A 64 24.19 -16.20 -13.63
N ILE A 65 23.16 -17.04 -13.83
CA ILE A 65 21.89 -16.65 -14.47
C ILE A 65 21.03 -15.80 -13.51
N GLU A 66 20.96 -16.15 -12.23
CA GLU A 66 20.18 -15.40 -11.23
C GLU A 66 20.84 -14.07 -10.88
N ILE A 67 22.17 -14.01 -10.86
CA ILE A 67 22.93 -12.76 -10.74
C ILE A 67 22.64 -11.84 -11.93
N GLY A 68 22.49 -12.40 -13.14
CA GLY A 68 22.10 -11.65 -14.35
C GLY A 68 20.69 -11.06 -14.28
N PHE A 69 19.71 -11.81 -13.75
CA PHE A 69 18.34 -11.31 -13.54
C PHE A 69 18.23 -10.36 -12.35
N GLY A 70 19.03 -10.53 -11.30
CA GLY A 70 19.09 -9.59 -10.18
C GLY A 70 19.73 -8.25 -10.53
N LEU A 71 20.67 -8.21 -11.48
CA LEU A 71 21.17 -6.93 -12.01
C LEU A 71 20.07 -6.07 -12.66
N LEU A 72 18.96 -6.65 -13.10
CA LEU A 72 17.89 -5.94 -13.79
C LEU A 72 17.15 -4.90 -12.90
N PRO A 73 16.66 -5.23 -11.70
CA PRO A 73 16.08 -4.24 -10.78
C PRO A 73 17.10 -3.21 -10.27
N VAL A 74 18.38 -3.56 -10.12
CA VAL A 74 19.44 -2.59 -9.80
C VAL A 74 19.67 -1.64 -10.96
N LEU A 75 19.73 -2.14 -12.18
CA LEU A 75 19.87 -1.33 -13.40
C LEU A 75 18.65 -0.42 -13.60
N LEU A 76 17.44 -0.93 -13.37
CA LEU A 76 16.20 -0.16 -13.38
C LEU A 76 16.19 0.90 -12.28
N GLY A 77 16.64 0.56 -11.06
CA GLY A 77 16.79 1.50 -9.94
C GLY A 77 17.82 2.58 -10.21
N LEU A 78 18.96 2.23 -10.83
CA LEU A 78 19.99 3.17 -11.25
C LEU A 78 19.49 4.09 -12.38
N MET A 79 18.77 3.55 -13.37
CA MET A 79 18.07 4.35 -14.40
C MET A 79 17.03 5.28 -13.79
N LEU A 80 16.33 4.85 -12.72
CA LEU A 80 15.38 5.68 -11.97
C LEU A 80 16.07 6.79 -11.17
N LEU A 81 17.29 6.55 -10.67
CA LEU A 81 18.14 7.55 -10.01
C LEU A 81 18.65 8.60 -11.01
N PHE A 82 19.08 8.18 -12.20
CA PHE A 82 19.44 9.11 -13.29
C PHE A 82 18.23 9.89 -13.85
N LYS A 83 17.00 9.40 -13.62
CA LYS A 83 15.74 10.06 -13.97
C LYS A 83 15.37 11.25 -13.05
N THR A 84 16.08 11.46 -11.94
CA THR A 84 16.00 12.71 -11.14
C THR A 84 16.51 13.94 -11.91
N SER A 85 17.25 13.75 -13.01
CA SER A 85 17.70 14.84 -13.89
C SER A 85 16.64 15.12 -14.98
N SER A 86 16.06 16.33 -14.95
CA SER A 86 14.80 16.76 -15.59
C SER A 86 14.72 16.73 -17.14
N ARG A 87 15.60 16.03 -17.85
CA ARG A 87 15.69 16.11 -19.33
C ARG A 87 14.93 15.02 -20.12
N LEU A 88 14.38 14.00 -19.46
CA LEU A 88 13.63 12.90 -20.12
C LEU A 88 12.14 12.88 -19.73
N GLY A 89 11.48 14.04 -19.78
CA GLY A 89 10.11 14.26 -19.25
C GLY A 89 9.00 13.37 -19.82
N ARG A 90 9.14 12.78 -21.01
CA ARG A 90 8.12 11.88 -21.60
C ARG A 90 8.21 10.43 -21.12
N LEU A 91 9.42 9.88 -20.95
CA LEU A 91 9.60 8.58 -20.28
C LEU A 91 9.35 8.68 -18.77
N GLY A 92 9.51 9.89 -18.21
CA GLY A 92 9.16 10.22 -16.84
C GLY A 92 7.70 9.89 -16.51
N ASN A 93 6.80 10.35 -17.36
CA ASN A 93 5.35 10.15 -17.23
C ASN A 93 4.93 8.68 -17.29
N LEU A 94 5.59 7.83 -18.09
CA LEU A 94 5.31 6.39 -18.10
C LEU A 94 5.62 5.73 -16.75
N GLY A 95 6.71 6.13 -16.09
CA GLY A 95 7.02 5.60 -14.76
C GLY A 95 6.05 6.08 -13.67
N ILE A 96 5.56 7.32 -13.76
CA ILE A 96 4.54 7.81 -12.84
C ILE A 96 3.20 7.11 -13.11
N ALA A 97 2.82 6.94 -14.38
CA ALA A 97 1.64 6.18 -14.78
C ALA A 97 1.73 4.71 -14.32
N PHE A 98 2.92 4.12 -14.33
CA PHE A 98 3.15 2.78 -13.80
C PHE A 98 2.97 2.72 -12.29
N ILE A 99 3.56 3.65 -11.53
CA ILE A 99 3.39 3.70 -10.07
C ILE A 99 1.93 3.91 -9.69
N ILE A 100 1.22 4.80 -10.39
CA ILE A 100 -0.21 5.03 -10.18
C ILE A 100 -1.02 3.79 -10.59
N GLY A 101 -0.70 3.16 -11.72
CA GLY A 101 -1.37 1.93 -12.17
C GLY A 101 -1.23 0.78 -11.18
N VAL A 102 -0.01 0.53 -10.69
CA VAL A 102 0.24 -0.49 -9.66
C VAL A 102 -0.42 -0.10 -8.34
N GLY A 103 -0.29 1.16 -7.91
CA GLY A 103 -0.88 1.64 -6.66
C GLY A 103 -2.41 1.53 -6.66
N THR A 104 -3.06 1.88 -7.77
CA THR A 104 -4.52 1.74 -7.93
C THR A 104 -4.96 0.28 -7.96
N ALA A 105 -4.23 -0.60 -8.66
CA ALA A 105 -4.52 -2.03 -8.66
C ALA A 105 -4.41 -2.63 -7.25
N VAL A 106 -3.34 -2.30 -6.51
CA VAL A 106 -3.15 -2.74 -5.12
C VAL A 106 -4.25 -2.20 -4.21
N ALA A 107 -4.64 -0.93 -4.38
CA ALA A 107 -5.74 -0.35 -3.60
C ALA A 107 -7.08 -1.04 -3.86
N VAL A 108 -7.39 -1.37 -5.12
CA VAL A 108 -8.62 -2.08 -5.50
C VAL A 108 -8.64 -3.49 -4.92
N ILE A 109 -7.55 -4.25 -5.08
CA ILE A 109 -7.45 -5.61 -4.54
C ILE A 109 -7.50 -5.57 -3.01
N GLY A 110 -6.81 -4.62 -2.39
CA GLY A 110 -6.84 -4.40 -0.95
C GLY A 110 -8.25 -4.08 -0.42
N ALA A 111 -9.03 -3.27 -1.15
CA ALA A 111 -10.42 -3.01 -0.81
C ALA A 111 -11.28 -4.26 -0.96
N ILE A 112 -11.11 -5.04 -2.03
CA ILE A 112 -11.88 -6.28 -2.25
C ILE A 112 -11.61 -7.29 -1.13
N ILE A 113 -10.35 -7.61 -0.87
CA ILE A 113 -9.96 -8.62 0.11
C ILE A 113 -10.16 -8.12 1.54
N GLY A 114 -9.85 -6.85 1.80
CA GLY A 114 -9.93 -6.27 3.13
C GLY A 114 -11.33 -5.86 3.57
N THR A 115 -12.27 -5.64 2.64
CA THR A 115 -13.62 -5.17 2.98
C THR A 115 -14.72 -5.97 2.31
N LEU A 116 -14.74 -6.08 0.97
CA LEU A 116 -15.89 -6.63 0.26
C LEU A 116 -16.09 -8.13 0.52
N ILE A 117 -15.02 -8.94 0.48
CA ILE A 117 -15.11 -10.38 0.74
C ILE A 117 -15.60 -10.65 2.17
N PRO A 118 -14.97 -10.10 3.23
CA PRO A 118 -15.45 -10.26 4.60
C PRO A 118 -16.93 -9.86 4.76
N LEU A 119 -17.32 -8.73 4.18
CA LEU A 119 -18.70 -8.22 4.26
C LEU A 119 -19.71 -9.17 3.59
N VAL A 120 -19.37 -9.72 2.43
CA VAL A 120 -20.22 -10.70 1.73
C VAL A 120 -20.29 -12.01 2.51
N THR A 121 -19.18 -12.49 3.07
CA THR A 121 -19.18 -13.73 3.86
C THR A 121 -20.00 -13.59 5.14
N GLU A 122 -19.86 -12.48 5.87
CA GLU A 122 -20.66 -12.20 7.07
C GLU A 122 -22.15 -12.11 6.75
N THR A 123 -22.50 -11.50 5.61
CA THR A 123 -23.89 -11.41 5.14
C THR A 123 -24.44 -12.79 4.74
N ALA A 124 -23.64 -13.61 4.06
CA ALA A 124 -24.03 -14.96 3.64
C ALA A 124 -24.23 -15.89 4.85
N ASP A 125 -23.33 -15.83 5.83
CA ASP A 125 -23.39 -16.63 7.06
C ASP A 125 -24.57 -16.18 7.94
N ALA A 126 -24.84 -14.87 8.03
CA ALA A 126 -26.02 -14.34 8.71
C ALA A 126 -27.34 -14.74 8.02
N SER A 127 -27.32 -15.03 6.71
CA SER A 127 -28.50 -15.39 5.93
C SER A 127 -28.83 -16.89 5.94
N GLY A 128 -27.99 -17.77 6.50
CA GLY A 128 -28.32 -19.17 6.79
C GLY A 128 -28.78 -20.04 5.60
N LYS A 129 -28.48 -19.65 4.35
CA LYS A 129 -28.83 -20.41 3.15
C LYS A 129 -27.63 -20.50 2.21
N SER A 130 -27.24 -21.75 1.96
CA SER A 130 -26.24 -22.28 1.02
C SER A 130 -25.52 -21.24 0.16
N THR A 131 -24.18 -21.26 0.22
CA THR A 131 -23.20 -20.50 -0.59
C THR A 131 -23.50 -20.40 -2.09
N LEU A 132 -24.38 -21.28 -2.60
CA LEU A 132 -24.92 -21.27 -3.95
C LEU A 132 -25.84 -20.07 -4.25
N ASP A 133 -26.66 -19.60 -3.29
CA ASP A 133 -27.54 -18.43 -3.49
C ASP A 133 -26.74 -17.11 -3.48
N ALA A 134 -25.65 -17.04 -2.70
CA ALA A 134 -24.77 -15.88 -2.67
C ALA A 134 -23.99 -15.71 -3.99
N ILE A 135 -23.56 -16.82 -4.61
CA ILE A 135 -22.95 -16.81 -5.95
C ILE A 135 -24.01 -16.44 -7.01
N LEU A 136 -25.26 -16.90 -6.86
CA LEU A 136 -26.35 -16.57 -7.78
C LEU A 136 -26.73 -15.07 -7.74
N ILE A 137 -26.69 -14.42 -6.57
CA ILE A 137 -26.91 -12.96 -6.40
C ILE A 137 -25.74 -12.11 -6.90
N PHE A 138 -24.50 -12.60 -6.83
CA PHE A 138 -23.34 -11.85 -7.34
C PHE A 138 -23.26 -11.86 -8.88
N VAL A 139 -23.79 -12.93 -9.51
CA VAL A 139 -23.80 -13.11 -10.97
C VAL A 139 -25.15 -12.69 -11.59
N GLY A 140 -26.22 -12.60 -10.80
CA GLY A 140 -27.58 -12.24 -11.22
C GLY A 140 -28.10 -10.97 -10.57
#